data_AF-A0A085GPR7-F1
#
_entry.id   AF-A0A085GPR7-F1
#
_cell.length_a   1.000
_cell.length_b   1.000
_cell.length_c   1.000
_cell.angle_alpha   90.00
_cell.angle_beta   90.00
_cell.angle_gamma   90.00
#
_symmetry.space_group_name_H-M   'P 1'
#
loop_
_entity.id
_entity.type
_entity.pdbx_description
1 polymer ?
#
loop_
_entity_poly.entity_id
_entity_poly.type
_entity_poly.pdbx_seq_one_letter_code
_entity_poly.pdbx_strand_id
1 'polypeptide(L)'
;MCEGGGQRGIFTAGVLDEFQRAGFNPFDLYIGTSAGAQNLSAFVCGQPGYARRVITRYTTSPHFFNPLRFVRGGHLIDLDWLVEETSKNMPLAMDTAEKLLLEGREFLMCACRSDDYTANYFAPTRENWLPVIKASSAIPGFYRMGVELDGVSYQDGGISDAIPVEEAYRRGADTIVVIRTVPSAMFYTPQWMKRMEQWLSESSLQQLVRMMQHHESSYHRIQQFIENPPGDLRIFEIFPPKPLASHALGSRLPALNQDYHLGRRCARYFLSAASHWLIPREKDKPLPYIVPRTTRPKRVVVPEENPENVVPIAAEAGPVEQIILDPAVLTDIVADGGMVRAAAFNDESPYPAKSSAPKPEAPAKAEDKRSDGENL
;
A
#
# COMPACT_ATOMS: atom_id res chain seq x y z
N MET A 1 1.16 -1.49 3.63
CA MET A 1 0.13 -2.50 3.91
C MET A 1 -0.51 -2.95 2.61
N CYS A 2 -0.73 -4.25 2.43
CA CYS A 2 -1.40 -4.79 1.24
C CYS A 2 -2.60 -5.65 1.61
N GLU A 3 -3.78 -5.26 1.12
CA GLU A 3 -5.03 -6.02 1.30
C GLU A 3 -4.99 -7.36 0.54
N GLY A 4 -5.71 -8.34 1.08
CA GLY A 4 -6.05 -9.58 0.37
C GLY A 4 -7.01 -9.36 -0.81
N GLY A 5 -7.35 -10.46 -1.51
CA GLY A 5 -8.31 -10.38 -2.62
C GLY A 5 -8.19 -11.48 -3.68
N GLY A 6 -7.41 -12.54 -3.42
CA GLY A 6 -7.14 -13.59 -4.39
C GLY A 6 -6.50 -13.01 -5.67
N GLN A 7 -7.06 -13.36 -6.83
CA GLN A 7 -6.58 -12.86 -8.12
C GLN A 7 -6.70 -11.34 -8.31
N ARG A 8 -7.53 -10.64 -7.53
CA ARG A 8 -7.55 -9.17 -7.52
C ARG A 8 -6.25 -8.55 -7.02
N GLY A 9 -5.43 -9.33 -6.30
CA GLY A 9 -4.06 -8.95 -5.94
C GLY A 9 -3.17 -8.65 -7.15
N ILE A 10 -3.63 -8.90 -8.38
CA ILE A 10 -2.98 -8.47 -9.61
C ILE A 10 -2.86 -6.94 -9.72
N PHE A 11 -3.82 -6.20 -9.15
CA PHE A 11 -3.74 -4.75 -9.02
C PHE A 11 -2.57 -4.36 -8.10
N THR A 12 -2.47 -4.98 -6.93
CA THR A 12 -1.37 -4.81 -5.98
C THR A 12 -0.02 -5.15 -6.61
N ALA A 13 0.05 -6.22 -7.41
CA ALA A 13 1.27 -6.57 -8.16
C ALA A 13 1.69 -5.43 -9.09
N GLY A 14 0.74 -4.79 -9.78
CA GLY A 14 0.99 -3.62 -10.61
C GLY A 14 1.51 -2.43 -9.80
N VAL A 15 0.94 -2.17 -8.63
CA VAL A 15 1.39 -1.07 -7.76
C VAL A 15 2.84 -1.30 -7.31
N LEU A 16 3.13 -2.48 -6.75
CA LEU A 16 4.44 -2.81 -6.20
C LEU A 16 5.53 -2.99 -7.27
N ASP A 17 5.19 -3.49 -8.45
CA ASP A 17 6.13 -3.54 -9.57
C ASP A 17 6.54 -2.14 -10.03
N GLU A 18 5.61 -1.18 -9.99
CA GLU A 18 5.91 0.21 -10.35
C GLU A 18 6.76 0.91 -9.27
N PHE A 19 6.52 0.60 -8.00
CA PHE A 19 7.41 1.03 -6.90
C PHE A 19 8.82 0.49 -7.08
N GLN A 20 8.99 -0.80 -7.38
CA GLN A 20 10.31 -1.38 -7.66
C GLN A 20 10.96 -0.73 -8.89
N ARG A 21 10.19 -0.50 -9.97
CA ARG A 21 10.69 0.18 -11.17
C ARG A 21 11.21 1.58 -10.87
N ALA A 22 10.56 2.30 -9.95
CA ALA A 22 10.95 3.64 -9.54
C ALA A 22 12.04 3.67 -8.46
N GLY A 23 12.51 2.51 -7.96
CA GLY A 23 13.39 2.44 -6.79
C GLY A 23 12.72 2.96 -5.52
N PHE A 24 11.39 3.01 -5.48
CA PHE A 24 10.62 3.56 -4.38
C PHE A 24 10.37 2.50 -3.32
N ASN A 25 11.17 2.54 -2.26
CA ASN A 25 11.00 1.66 -1.10
C ASN A 25 11.36 2.34 0.23
N PRO A 26 10.61 3.38 0.65
CA PRO A 26 10.88 4.11 1.89
C PRO A 26 10.29 3.43 3.15
N PHE A 27 9.78 2.20 3.03
CA PHE A 27 8.98 1.59 4.09
C PHE A 27 9.83 0.81 5.09
N ASP A 28 9.61 1.05 6.38
CA ASP A 28 10.24 0.27 7.46
C ASP A 28 9.44 -0.98 7.82
N LEU A 29 8.12 -0.96 7.59
CA LEU A 29 7.20 -2.04 7.96
C LEU A 29 6.30 -2.45 6.78
N TYR A 30 6.29 -3.75 6.48
CA TYR A 30 5.44 -4.38 5.49
C TYR A 30 4.48 -5.33 6.20
N ILE A 31 3.17 -5.13 6.07
CA ILE A 31 2.18 -6.13 6.51
C ILE A 31 1.23 -6.43 5.36
N GLY A 32 1.02 -7.72 5.12
CA GLY A 32 0.11 -8.20 4.09
C GLY A 32 -0.79 -9.31 4.60
N THR A 33 -1.96 -9.40 3.99
CA THR A 33 -2.94 -10.46 4.26
C THR A 33 -3.24 -11.20 2.97
N SER A 34 -3.18 -12.53 2.97
CA SER A 34 -3.49 -13.38 1.83
C SER A 34 -2.71 -12.98 0.56
N ALA A 35 -3.40 -12.67 -0.55
CA ALA A 35 -2.77 -12.16 -1.77
C ALA A 35 -1.87 -10.93 -1.54
N GLY A 36 -2.15 -10.11 -0.52
CA GLY A 36 -1.29 -9.00 -0.11
C GLY A 36 0.05 -9.47 0.48
N ALA A 37 0.04 -10.51 1.31
CA ALA A 37 1.26 -11.14 1.84
C ALA A 37 2.11 -11.77 0.71
N GLN A 38 1.45 -12.42 -0.25
CA GLN A 38 2.12 -12.99 -1.44
C GLN A 38 2.78 -11.90 -2.31
N ASN A 39 2.08 -10.79 -2.54
CA ASN A 39 2.59 -9.65 -3.28
C ASN A 39 3.76 -8.97 -2.56
N LEU A 40 3.65 -8.76 -1.25
CA LEU A 40 4.74 -8.20 -0.45
C LEU A 40 5.94 -9.14 -0.38
N SER A 41 5.73 -10.46 -0.35
CA SER A 41 6.84 -11.43 -0.43
C SER A 41 7.69 -11.22 -1.69
N ALA A 42 7.05 -11.03 -2.84
CA ALA A 42 7.76 -10.72 -4.08
C ALA A 42 8.48 -9.36 -4.04
N PHE A 43 7.87 -8.36 -3.38
CA PHE A 43 8.44 -7.02 -3.25
C PHE A 43 9.68 -7.00 -2.34
N VAL A 44 9.61 -7.60 -1.14
CA VAL A 44 10.74 -7.66 -0.19
C VAL A 44 11.87 -8.56 -0.70
N CYS A 45 11.56 -9.57 -1.53
CA CYS A 45 12.57 -10.36 -2.24
C CYS A 45 13.19 -9.61 -3.43
N GLY A 46 12.70 -8.41 -3.78
CA GLY A 46 13.21 -7.63 -4.91
C GLY A 46 12.99 -8.29 -6.27
N GLN A 47 11.82 -8.92 -6.48
CA GLN A 47 11.52 -9.67 -7.70
C GLN A 47 10.37 -9.04 -8.52
N PRO A 48 10.65 -8.03 -9.37
CA PRO A 48 9.64 -7.41 -10.23
C PRO A 48 8.94 -8.42 -11.14
N GLY A 49 7.62 -8.31 -11.24
CA GLY A 49 6.78 -9.15 -12.08
C GLY A 49 6.63 -10.58 -11.58
N TYR A 50 7.17 -10.94 -10.41
CA TYR A 50 6.99 -12.27 -9.81
C TYR A 50 5.52 -12.53 -9.48
N ALA A 51 4.90 -11.65 -8.69
CA ALA A 51 3.51 -11.81 -8.28
C ALA A 51 2.55 -11.81 -9.49
N ARG A 52 2.81 -10.96 -10.49
CA ARG A 52 2.08 -10.98 -11.77
C ARG A 52 2.15 -12.36 -12.44
N ARG A 53 3.33 -12.96 -12.54
CA ARG A 53 3.53 -14.28 -13.15
C ARG A 53 2.84 -15.38 -12.36
N VAL A 54 2.93 -15.35 -11.02
CA VAL A 54 2.22 -16.31 -10.15
C VAL A 54 0.71 -16.24 -10.39
N ILE A 55 0.14 -15.03 -10.35
CA ILE A 55 -1.30 -14.84 -10.53
C ILE A 55 -1.74 -15.26 -11.93
N THR A 56 -1.08 -14.76 -12.99
CA THR A 56 -1.50 -14.98 -14.38
C THR A 56 -1.21 -16.37 -14.95
N ARG A 57 -0.35 -17.18 -14.29
CA ARG A 57 0.02 -18.52 -14.78
C ARG A 57 -0.46 -19.63 -13.84
N TYR A 58 -0.21 -19.50 -12.54
CA TYR A 58 -0.45 -20.57 -11.59
C TYR A 58 -1.85 -20.49 -11.00
N THR A 59 -2.31 -19.31 -10.58
CA THR A 59 -3.65 -19.20 -9.98
C THR A 59 -4.79 -19.33 -11.00
N THR A 60 -4.50 -19.19 -12.30
CA THR A 60 -5.46 -19.44 -13.39
C THR A 60 -5.41 -20.88 -13.89
N SER A 61 -4.51 -21.71 -13.36
CA SER A 61 -4.37 -23.12 -13.75
C SER A 61 -5.53 -23.95 -13.20
N PRO A 62 -6.03 -24.94 -13.95
CA PRO A 62 -7.00 -25.91 -13.45
C PRO A 62 -6.44 -26.79 -12.32
N HIS A 63 -5.10 -26.84 -12.16
CA HIS A 63 -4.47 -27.51 -11.01
C HIS A 63 -4.72 -26.74 -9.72
N PHE A 64 -4.63 -25.40 -9.79
CA PHE A 64 -4.95 -24.54 -8.67
C PHE A 64 -6.46 -24.52 -8.39
N PHE A 65 -7.27 -24.14 -9.37
CA PHE A 65 -8.72 -23.98 -9.21
C PHE A 65 -9.48 -25.10 -9.91
N ASN A 66 -10.08 -26.01 -9.12
CA ASN A 66 -10.77 -27.19 -9.66
C ASN A 66 -12.13 -27.45 -8.98
N PRO A 67 -13.23 -27.01 -9.59
CA PRO A 67 -14.58 -27.27 -9.08
C PRO A 67 -14.95 -28.77 -8.98
N LEU A 68 -14.47 -29.60 -9.90
CA LEU A 68 -14.74 -31.05 -9.88
C LEU A 68 -14.04 -31.75 -8.71
N ARG A 69 -12.83 -31.32 -8.35
CA ARG A 69 -12.11 -31.78 -7.15
C ARG A 69 -12.87 -31.43 -5.88
N PHE A 70 -13.46 -30.23 -5.85
CA PHE A 70 -14.26 -29.78 -4.71
C PHE A 70 -15.53 -30.61 -4.50
N VAL A 71 -16.26 -30.92 -5.57
CA VAL A 71 -17.47 -31.78 -5.51
C VAL A 71 -17.13 -33.21 -5.02
N ARG A 72 -15.90 -33.68 -5.25
CA ARG A 72 -15.40 -34.98 -4.77
C ARG A 72 -14.85 -34.95 -3.34
N GLY A 73 -15.05 -33.84 -2.61
CA GLY A 73 -14.62 -33.69 -1.21
C GLY A 73 -13.22 -33.11 -1.02
N GLY A 74 -12.48 -32.80 -2.09
CA GLY A 74 -11.18 -32.13 -2.04
C GLY A 74 -11.28 -30.59 -1.90
N HIS A 75 -10.13 -29.91 -1.98
CA HIS A 75 -10.06 -28.45 -1.93
C HIS A 75 -10.46 -27.82 -3.27
N LEU A 76 -11.13 -26.66 -3.24
CA LEU A 76 -11.41 -25.90 -4.46
C LEU A 76 -10.14 -25.23 -4.98
N ILE A 77 -9.38 -24.61 -4.07
CA ILE A 77 -8.07 -24.03 -4.32
C ILE A 77 -6.98 -24.95 -3.79
N ASP A 78 -5.92 -25.15 -4.56
CA ASP A 78 -4.81 -26.02 -4.20
C ASP A 78 -3.59 -25.17 -3.81
N LEU A 79 -3.53 -24.77 -2.54
CA LEU A 79 -2.42 -23.97 -2.01
C LEU A 79 -1.15 -24.80 -1.88
N ASP A 80 -1.27 -26.11 -1.62
CA ASP A 80 -0.15 -27.05 -1.61
C ASP A 80 0.53 -27.09 -2.97
N TRP A 81 -0.24 -27.36 -4.02
CA TRP A 81 0.27 -27.36 -5.38
C TRP A 81 0.86 -26.00 -5.78
N LEU A 82 0.19 -24.90 -5.43
CA LEU A 82 0.69 -23.55 -5.77
C LEU A 82 2.07 -23.32 -5.15
N VAL A 83 2.24 -23.63 -3.87
CA VAL A 83 3.49 -23.41 -3.15
C VAL A 83 4.58 -24.36 -3.63
N GLU A 84 4.26 -25.65 -3.81
CA GLU A 84 5.22 -26.62 -4.33
C GLU A 84 5.72 -26.22 -5.73
N GLU A 85 4.79 -25.94 -6.65
CA GLU A 85 5.14 -25.65 -8.04
C GLU A 85 5.88 -24.31 -8.18
N THR A 86 5.51 -23.29 -7.40
CA THR A 86 6.23 -22.01 -7.39
C THR A 86 7.60 -22.15 -6.74
N SER A 87 7.75 -22.86 -5.61
CA SER A 87 9.05 -23.08 -4.98
C SER A 87 10.05 -23.79 -5.89
N LYS A 88 9.57 -24.73 -6.71
CA LYS A 88 10.39 -25.50 -7.64
C LYS A 88 10.79 -24.72 -8.89
N ASN A 89 9.86 -23.99 -9.50
CA ASN A 89 10.08 -23.38 -10.82
C ASN A 89 10.37 -21.88 -10.78
N MET A 90 9.96 -21.22 -9.71
CA MET A 90 10.08 -19.78 -9.49
C MET A 90 10.32 -19.51 -8.00
N PRO A 91 11.45 -19.96 -7.41
CA PRO A 91 11.70 -19.75 -5.99
C PRO A 91 11.75 -18.25 -5.65
N LEU A 92 11.25 -17.92 -4.45
CA LEU A 92 11.42 -16.58 -3.88
C LEU A 92 12.90 -16.36 -3.54
N ALA A 93 13.41 -15.18 -3.87
CA ALA A 93 14.78 -14.78 -3.55
C ALA A 93 14.89 -14.31 -2.09
N MET A 94 14.68 -15.24 -1.14
CA MET A 94 14.59 -14.93 0.30
C MET A 94 15.89 -14.30 0.84
N ASP A 95 17.05 -14.61 0.27
CA ASP A 95 18.34 -13.98 0.61
C ASP A 95 18.30 -12.44 0.48
N THR A 96 17.56 -11.92 -0.50
CA THR A 96 17.38 -10.47 -0.67
C THR A 96 16.53 -9.89 0.44
N ALA A 97 15.46 -10.59 0.82
CA ALA A 97 14.57 -10.17 1.89
C ALA A 97 15.29 -10.21 3.25
N GLU A 98 16.07 -11.25 3.53
CA GLU A 98 16.85 -11.38 4.78
C GLU A 98 17.78 -10.18 5.00
N LYS A 99 18.47 -9.70 3.94
CA LYS A 99 19.30 -8.48 4.03
C LYS A 99 18.47 -7.26 4.43
N LEU A 100 17.33 -7.08 3.77
CA LEU A 100 16.42 -5.98 4.04
C LEU A 100 15.88 -6.01 5.48
N LEU A 101 15.61 -7.21 6.01
CA LEU A 101 15.13 -7.39 7.39
C LEU A 101 16.25 -7.16 8.42
N LEU A 102 17.49 -7.57 8.12
CA LEU A 102 18.67 -7.30 8.96
C LEU A 102 19.02 -5.80 9.05
N GLU A 103 18.62 -5.00 8.04
CA GLU A 103 18.76 -3.54 8.04
C GLU A 103 17.72 -2.82 8.92
N GLY A 104 16.92 -3.57 9.69
CA GLY A 104 15.96 -3.03 10.66
C GLY A 104 14.54 -2.89 10.14
N ARG A 105 14.24 -3.39 8.94
CA ARG A 105 12.88 -3.41 8.40
C ARG A 105 12.13 -4.67 8.84
N GLU A 106 10.81 -4.60 8.95
CA GLU A 106 9.95 -5.69 9.39
C GLU A 106 8.98 -6.13 8.28
N PHE A 107 8.84 -7.43 8.06
CA PHE A 107 7.79 -7.99 7.21
C PHE A 107 6.93 -8.95 8.01
N LEU A 108 5.61 -8.77 7.94
CA LEU A 108 4.62 -9.57 8.65
C LEU A 108 3.53 -10.06 7.70
N MET A 109 3.10 -11.30 7.92
CA MET A 109 1.94 -11.88 7.24
C MET A 109 0.83 -12.14 8.25
N CYS A 110 -0.38 -11.65 7.95
CA CYS A 110 -1.54 -11.85 8.81
C CYS A 110 -2.22 -13.19 8.50
N ALA A 111 -2.49 -13.98 9.53
CA ALA A 111 -3.36 -15.16 9.46
C ALA A 111 -4.38 -15.13 10.61
N CYS A 112 -5.51 -15.79 10.42
CA CYS A 112 -6.60 -15.84 11.37
C CYS A 112 -6.59 -17.17 12.11
N ARG A 113 -6.64 -17.17 13.43
CA ARG A 113 -6.79 -18.40 14.21
C ARG A 113 -8.16 -19.05 13.94
N SER A 114 -8.18 -20.36 13.72
CA SER A 114 -9.40 -21.10 13.38
C SER A 114 -10.41 -21.21 14.53
N ASP A 115 -9.95 -21.09 15.78
CA ASP A 115 -10.75 -21.35 16.99
C ASP A 115 -11.46 -20.11 17.53
N ASP A 116 -10.77 -18.97 17.60
CA ASP A 116 -11.28 -17.72 18.16
C ASP A 116 -11.29 -16.53 17.18
N TYR A 117 -10.83 -16.74 15.95
CA TYR A 117 -10.71 -15.73 14.90
C TYR A 117 -9.79 -14.56 15.22
N THR A 118 -8.89 -14.70 16.19
CA THR A 118 -7.89 -13.64 16.46
C THR A 118 -6.88 -13.55 15.31
N ALA A 119 -6.42 -12.33 15.04
CA ALA A 119 -5.38 -12.06 14.06
C ALA A 119 -4.00 -12.32 14.66
N ASN A 120 -3.18 -13.09 13.94
CA ASN A 120 -1.78 -13.33 14.25
C ASN A 120 -0.90 -12.79 13.12
N TYR A 121 0.22 -12.17 13.50
CA TYR A 121 1.17 -11.54 12.59
C TYR A 121 2.51 -12.29 12.65
N PHE A 122 2.83 -12.99 11.57
CA PHE A 122 4.00 -13.84 11.49
C PHE A 122 5.13 -13.13 10.76
N ALA A 123 6.28 -12.99 11.42
CA ALA A 123 7.53 -12.66 10.75
C ALA A 123 8.06 -13.90 10.03
N PRO A 124 8.25 -13.86 8.71
CA PRO A 124 8.68 -15.04 7.98
C PRO A 124 10.20 -15.24 8.10
N THR A 125 10.60 -16.48 8.36
CA THR A 125 11.94 -17.02 8.19
C THR A 125 11.98 -17.87 6.93
N ARG A 126 13.16 -18.28 6.47
CA ARG A 126 13.31 -19.17 5.32
C ARG A 126 12.50 -20.47 5.45
N GLU A 127 12.43 -21.00 6.67
CA GLU A 127 11.78 -22.27 6.98
C GLU A 127 10.26 -22.15 7.01
N ASN A 128 9.73 -21.04 7.55
CA ASN A 128 8.28 -20.88 7.74
C ASN A 128 7.62 -20.00 6.66
N TRP A 129 8.37 -19.35 5.76
CA TRP A 129 7.83 -18.39 4.79
C TRP A 129 6.65 -18.96 3.99
N LEU A 130 6.85 -20.14 3.41
CA LEU A 130 5.85 -20.79 2.56
C LEU A 130 4.67 -21.34 3.38
N PRO A 131 4.87 -22.03 4.52
CA PRO A 131 3.79 -22.36 5.46
C PRO A 131 2.94 -21.15 5.87
N VAL A 132 3.57 -20.02 6.19
CA VAL A 132 2.87 -18.79 6.61
C VAL A 132 2.09 -18.17 5.44
N ILE A 133 2.65 -18.15 4.22
CA ILE A 133 1.90 -17.75 3.01
C ILE A 133 0.64 -18.61 2.87
N LYS A 134 0.76 -19.94 3.03
CA LYS A 134 -0.41 -20.83 2.94
C LYS A 134 -1.45 -20.50 4.02
N ALA A 135 -1.02 -20.34 5.27
CA ALA A 135 -1.92 -20.01 6.38
C ALA A 135 -2.67 -18.71 6.12
N SER A 136 -1.94 -17.67 5.69
CA SER A 136 -2.49 -16.36 5.35
C SER A 136 -3.48 -16.39 4.18
N SER A 137 -3.45 -17.43 3.33
CA SER A 137 -4.30 -17.60 2.14
C SER A 137 -5.33 -18.74 2.21
N ALA A 138 -5.42 -19.44 3.34
CA ALA A 138 -6.29 -20.61 3.50
C ALA A 138 -7.76 -20.19 3.68
N ILE A 139 -8.44 -19.88 2.57
CA ILE A 139 -9.83 -19.41 2.60
C ILE A 139 -10.75 -20.56 3.02
N PRO A 140 -11.51 -20.42 4.12
CA PRO A 140 -12.42 -21.46 4.59
C PRO A 140 -13.46 -21.81 3.55
N GLY A 141 -13.79 -23.10 3.47
CA GLY A 141 -14.67 -23.64 2.43
C GLY A 141 -13.98 -23.86 1.08
N PHE A 142 -12.95 -23.09 0.71
CA PHE A 142 -12.15 -23.35 -0.50
C PHE A 142 -10.88 -24.16 -0.23
N TYR A 143 -10.30 -24.00 0.97
CA TYR A 143 -9.23 -24.80 1.53
C TYR A 143 -9.66 -25.25 2.94
N ARG A 144 -10.11 -26.51 3.05
CA ARG A 144 -10.98 -26.94 4.17
C ARG A 144 -10.26 -27.13 5.51
N MET A 145 -8.97 -27.47 5.49
CA MET A 145 -8.27 -27.91 6.70
C MET A 145 -7.58 -26.79 7.47
N GLY A 146 -7.57 -25.57 6.93
CA GLY A 146 -6.64 -24.54 7.41
C GLY A 146 -5.19 -25.00 7.29
N VAL A 147 -4.28 -24.31 7.94
CA VAL A 147 -2.86 -24.65 8.01
C VAL A 147 -2.44 -24.68 9.46
N GLU A 148 -1.85 -25.78 9.91
CA GLU A 148 -1.32 -25.88 11.27
C GLU A 148 0.06 -25.22 11.34
N LEU A 149 0.23 -24.27 12.25
CA LEU A 149 1.50 -23.67 12.63
C LEU A 149 1.64 -23.79 14.15
N ASP A 150 2.72 -24.44 14.60
CA ASP A 150 3.02 -24.64 16.03
C ASP A 150 1.85 -25.22 16.85
N GLY A 151 1.14 -26.20 16.28
CA GLY A 151 0.00 -26.87 16.92
C GLY A 151 -1.32 -26.06 16.93
N VAL A 152 -1.35 -24.91 16.26
CA VAL A 152 -2.55 -24.07 16.11
C VAL A 152 -2.98 -24.05 14.64
N SER A 153 -4.27 -24.27 14.39
CA SER A 153 -4.85 -24.15 13.05
C SER A 153 -5.13 -22.70 12.69
N TYR A 154 -4.67 -22.29 11.50
CA TYR A 154 -4.85 -20.97 10.93
C TYR A 154 -5.60 -21.01 9.60
N GLN A 155 -6.30 -19.92 9.30
CA GLN A 155 -7.05 -19.65 8.08
C GLN A 155 -6.68 -18.27 7.51
N ASP A 156 -7.24 -17.94 6.35
CA ASP A 156 -6.98 -16.68 5.67
C ASP A 156 -7.18 -15.49 6.62
N GLY A 157 -6.14 -14.66 6.74
CA GLY A 157 -6.13 -13.53 7.65
C GLY A 157 -7.18 -12.46 7.31
N GLY A 158 -7.76 -12.51 6.11
CA GLY A 158 -8.81 -11.59 5.68
C GLY A 158 -10.07 -11.68 6.55
N ILE A 159 -10.27 -12.80 7.25
CA ILE A 159 -11.37 -12.96 8.21
C ILE A 159 -11.21 -12.00 9.39
N SER A 160 -10.00 -11.89 9.94
CA SER A 160 -9.74 -11.18 11.18
C SER A 160 -9.09 -9.81 10.99
N ASP A 161 -8.22 -9.65 9.99
CA ASP A 161 -7.60 -8.37 9.67
C ASP A 161 -7.16 -8.29 8.19
N ALA A 162 -8.09 -7.87 7.33
CA ALA A 162 -7.84 -7.76 5.89
C ALA A 162 -6.83 -6.64 5.53
N ILE A 163 -6.74 -5.60 6.36
CA ILE A 163 -5.81 -4.47 6.21
C ILE A 163 -5.32 -4.08 7.61
N PRO A 164 -4.17 -4.61 8.06
CA PRO A 164 -3.65 -4.44 9.43
C PRO A 164 -3.14 -3.03 9.80
N VAL A 165 -3.97 -2.00 9.62
CA VAL A 165 -3.61 -0.60 9.91
C VAL A 165 -3.43 -0.34 11.40
N GLU A 166 -4.25 -0.98 12.25
CA GLU A 166 -4.13 -0.88 13.70
C GLU A 166 -2.87 -1.58 14.22
N GLU A 167 -2.50 -2.72 13.62
CA GLU A 167 -1.23 -3.40 13.91
C GLU A 167 -0.05 -2.50 13.60
N ALA A 168 -0.06 -1.88 12.42
CA ALA A 168 1.00 -0.96 12.00
C ALA A 168 1.14 0.21 12.97
N TYR A 169 0.02 0.83 13.35
CA TYR A 169 0.01 1.92 14.32
C TYR A 169 0.52 1.49 15.69
N ARG A 170 0.11 0.32 16.19
CA ARG A 170 0.59 -0.21 17.48
C ARG A 170 2.10 -0.48 17.49
N ARG A 171 2.68 -0.75 16.32
CA ARG A 171 4.15 -0.88 16.12
C ARG A 171 4.86 0.45 15.97
N GLY A 172 4.14 1.58 16.05
CA GLY A 172 4.72 2.91 15.99
C GLY A 172 4.80 3.50 14.59
N ALA A 173 4.07 2.97 13.60
CA ALA A 173 3.98 3.62 12.29
C ALA A 173 3.31 5.00 12.45
N ASP A 174 3.98 6.05 11.98
CA ASP A 174 3.43 7.41 11.89
C ASP A 174 2.78 7.71 10.52
N THR A 175 3.09 6.86 9.54
CA THR A 175 2.63 6.99 8.16
C THR A 175 2.39 5.61 7.56
N ILE A 176 1.19 5.39 7.03
CA ILE A 176 0.77 4.11 6.47
C ILE A 176 0.34 4.29 5.03
N VAL A 177 0.95 3.54 4.12
CA VAL A 177 0.44 3.37 2.75
C VAL A 177 -0.35 2.07 2.67
N VAL A 178 -1.63 2.17 2.33
CA VAL A 178 -2.55 1.05 2.16
C VAL A 178 -2.81 0.81 0.68
N ILE A 179 -2.52 -0.40 0.19
CA ILE A 179 -2.89 -0.82 -1.16
C ILE A 179 -4.11 -1.73 -1.07
N ARG A 180 -5.22 -1.30 -1.66
CA ARG A 180 -6.51 -2.00 -1.64
C ARG A 180 -6.83 -2.65 -2.96
N THR A 181 -7.56 -3.75 -2.91
CA THR A 181 -8.11 -4.44 -4.10
C THR A 181 -9.59 -4.14 -4.32
N VAL A 182 -10.20 -3.32 -3.47
CA VAL A 182 -11.57 -2.82 -3.61
C VAL A 182 -11.61 -1.29 -3.55
N PRO A 183 -12.63 -0.64 -4.14
CA PRO A 183 -12.81 0.80 -4.03
C PRO A 183 -13.01 1.27 -2.57
N SER A 184 -12.51 2.45 -2.22
CA SER A 184 -12.56 2.99 -0.84
C SER A 184 -13.99 3.13 -0.28
N ALA A 185 -14.98 3.42 -1.12
CA ALA A 185 -16.37 3.69 -0.70
C ALA A 185 -17.32 2.48 -0.72
N MET A 186 -16.86 1.27 -1.08
CA MET A 186 -17.78 0.15 -1.29
C MET A 186 -18.09 -0.60 0.02
N PHE A 187 -19.25 -0.31 0.60
CA PHE A 187 -19.89 -1.19 1.59
C PHE A 187 -20.53 -2.38 0.88
N TYR A 188 -20.21 -3.60 1.29
CA TYR A 188 -20.88 -4.79 0.81
C TYR A 188 -21.39 -5.63 1.99
N THR A 189 -22.60 -5.35 2.43
CA THR A 189 -23.41 -6.33 3.17
C THR A 189 -24.46 -6.87 2.19
N PRO A 190 -24.27 -8.04 1.58
CA PRO A 190 -25.25 -8.59 0.66
C PRO A 190 -26.58 -8.86 1.41
N GLN A 191 -27.70 -8.36 0.89
CA GLN A 191 -29.03 -8.56 1.52
C GLN A 191 -29.44 -10.05 1.65
N TRP A 192 -28.82 -10.95 0.87
CA TRP A 192 -29.04 -12.39 1.01
C TRP A 192 -28.46 -12.97 2.31
N MET A 193 -27.44 -12.33 2.89
CA MET A 193 -26.81 -12.74 4.15
C MET A 193 -27.78 -12.64 5.33
N LYS A 194 -28.55 -11.54 5.42
CA LYS A 194 -29.63 -11.38 6.41
C LYS A 194 -30.74 -12.43 6.29
N ARG A 195 -30.97 -12.97 5.09
CA ARG A 195 -31.98 -14.01 4.85
C ARG A 195 -31.48 -15.40 5.19
N MET A 196 -30.17 -15.64 5.10
CA MET A 196 -29.55 -16.94 5.33
C MET A 196 -29.39 -17.27 6.83
N GLU A 197 -29.17 -16.25 7.68
CA GLU A 197 -29.14 -16.39 9.15
C GLU A 197 -30.42 -17.01 9.73
N GLN A 198 -31.56 -16.84 9.05
CA GLN A 198 -32.86 -17.33 9.50
C GLN A 198 -33.12 -18.81 9.17
N TRP A 199 -32.29 -19.44 8.32
CA TRP A 199 -32.60 -20.75 7.71
C TRP A 199 -31.62 -21.88 8.06
N LEU A 200 -30.59 -21.63 8.87
CA LEU A 200 -29.45 -22.55 9.00
C LEU A 200 -29.34 -23.19 10.38
N SER A 201 -29.91 -24.39 10.52
CA SER A 201 -29.82 -25.25 11.71
C SER A 201 -28.64 -26.26 11.69
N GLU A 202 -27.77 -26.22 10.67
CA GLU A 202 -26.61 -27.13 10.55
C GLU A 202 -25.30 -26.48 11.04
N SER A 203 -24.51 -27.24 11.81
CA SER A 203 -23.33 -26.75 12.54
C SER A 203 -22.19 -26.20 11.66
N SER A 204 -21.99 -26.74 10.46
CA SER A 204 -20.94 -26.30 9.52
C SER A 204 -21.27 -24.94 8.88
N LEU A 205 -22.54 -24.67 8.61
CA LEU A 205 -23.00 -23.40 8.06
C LEU A 205 -23.00 -22.29 9.11
N GLN A 206 -23.24 -22.64 10.38
CA GLN A 206 -23.09 -21.74 11.52
C GLN A 206 -21.64 -21.23 11.68
N GLN A 207 -20.64 -22.06 11.43
CA GLN A 207 -19.24 -21.63 11.48
C GLN A 207 -18.92 -20.62 10.37
N LEU A 208 -19.42 -20.86 9.15
CA LEU A 208 -19.27 -19.93 8.03
C LEU A 208 -19.95 -18.58 8.30
N VAL A 209 -21.15 -18.59 8.87
CA VAL A 209 -21.86 -17.36 9.26
C VAL A 209 -21.04 -16.56 10.30
N ARG A 210 -20.51 -17.22 11.34
CA ARG A 210 -19.65 -16.53 12.34
C ARG A 210 -18.40 -15.92 11.70
N MET A 211 -17.75 -16.62 10.78
CA MET A 211 -16.60 -16.08 10.05
C MET A 211 -16.98 -14.86 9.21
N MET A 212 -18.13 -14.88 8.53
CA MET A 212 -18.62 -13.74 7.75
C MET A 212 -18.95 -12.54 8.65
N GLN A 213 -19.62 -12.75 9.78
CA GLN A 213 -19.90 -11.69 10.76
C GLN A 213 -18.60 -11.10 11.33
N HIS A 214 -17.63 -11.96 11.65
CA HIS A 214 -16.32 -11.52 12.13
C HIS A 214 -15.60 -10.69 11.07
N HIS A 215 -15.58 -11.15 9.81
CA HIS A 215 -15.04 -10.41 8.68
C HIS A 215 -15.71 -9.04 8.50
N GLU A 216 -17.04 -8.96 8.51
CA GLU A 216 -17.77 -7.69 8.37
C GLU A 216 -17.43 -6.72 9.51
N SER A 217 -17.46 -7.19 10.76
CA SER A 217 -17.13 -6.37 11.92
C SER A 217 -15.68 -5.88 11.91
N SER A 218 -14.73 -6.73 11.55
CA SER A 218 -13.33 -6.34 11.43
C SER A 218 -13.11 -5.35 10.28
N TYR A 219 -13.71 -5.59 9.12
CA TYR A 219 -13.60 -4.67 7.99
C TYR A 219 -14.20 -3.30 8.32
N HIS A 220 -15.32 -3.27 9.04
CA HIS A 220 -15.91 -2.02 9.51
C HIS A 220 -14.97 -1.25 10.45
N ARG A 221 -14.37 -1.95 11.42
CA ARG A 221 -13.38 -1.38 12.35
C ARG A 221 -12.16 -0.81 11.59
N ILE A 222 -11.60 -1.56 10.65
CA ILE A 222 -10.48 -1.12 9.79
C ILE A 222 -10.84 0.17 9.05
N GLN A 223 -12.04 0.23 8.46
CA GLN A 223 -12.49 1.42 7.74
C GLN A 223 -12.64 2.63 8.67
N GLN A 224 -13.24 2.44 9.84
CA GLN A 224 -13.35 3.51 10.83
C GLN A 224 -11.97 4.07 11.23
N PHE A 225 -10.97 3.18 11.40
CA PHE A 225 -9.60 3.58 11.71
C PHE A 225 -8.94 4.35 10.54
N ILE A 226 -9.16 3.93 9.30
CA ILE A 226 -8.63 4.61 8.11
C ILE A 226 -9.28 6.00 7.94
N GLU A 227 -10.58 6.11 8.18
CA GLU A 227 -11.32 7.36 8.04
C GLU A 227 -11.05 8.35 9.18
N ASN A 228 -10.77 7.83 10.38
CA ASN A 228 -10.51 8.61 11.58
C ASN A 228 -9.21 8.14 12.25
N PRO A 229 -8.04 8.40 11.62
CA PRO A 229 -6.76 7.97 12.17
C PRO A 229 -6.48 8.68 13.51
N PRO A 230 -5.90 7.99 14.50
CA PRO A 230 -5.55 8.59 15.79
C PRO A 230 -4.34 9.54 15.69
N GLY A 231 -4.41 10.67 16.41
CA GLY A 231 -3.31 11.61 16.55
C GLY A 231 -2.83 12.16 15.20
N ASP A 232 -1.52 12.18 15.00
CA ASP A 232 -0.88 12.68 13.78
C ASP A 232 -0.64 11.57 12.72
N LEU A 233 -1.29 10.42 12.87
CA LEU A 233 -1.14 9.29 11.95
C LEU A 233 -1.61 9.66 10.53
N ARG A 234 -0.71 9.55 9.57
CA ARG A 234 -1.01 9.79 8.15
C ARG A 234 -1.33 8.48 7.45
N ILE A 235 -2.48 8.39 6.80
CA ILE A 235 -2.86 7.21 6.00
C ILE A 235 -3.06 7.64 4.55
N PHE A 236 -2.36 6.98 3.64
CA PHE A 236 -2.52 7.11 2.20
C PHE A 236 -3.09 5.83 1.62
N GLU A 237 -4.20 5.94 0.88
CA GLU A 237 -4.78 4.80 0.20
C GLU A 237 -4.45 4.81 -1.30
N ILE A 238 -4.05 3.65 -1.84
CA ILE A 238 -3.94 3.36 -3.27
C ILE A 238 -4.96 2.28 -3.58
N PHE A 239 -6.02 2.64 -4.29
CA PHE A 239 -7.16 1.76 -4.56
C PHE A 239 -7.68 1.94 -5.98
N PRO A 240 -8.40 0.95 -6.53
CA PRO A 240 -9.00 1.07 -7.85
C PRO A 240 -10.19 2.06 -7.84
N PRO A 241 -10.35 2.92 -8.88
CA PRO A 241 -11.45 3.91 -8.97
C PRO A 241 -12.83 3.29 -8.94
N LYS A 242 -12.92 2.09 -9.52
CA LYS A 242 -14.12 1.30 -9.76
C LYS A 242 -13.81 -0.16 -9.44
N PRO A 243 -14.82 -1.01 -9.21
CA PRO A 243 -14.60 -2.44 -9.05
C PRO A 243 -13.70 -3.00 -10.14
N LEU A 244 -12.71 -3.80 -9.73
CA LEU A 244 -11.76 -4.45 -10.63
C LEU A 244 -12.47 -5.39 -11.61
N ALA A 245 -11.91 -5.53 -12.82
CA ALA A 245 -12.43 -6.47 -13.81
C ALA A 245 -12.15 -7.93 -13.42
N SER A 246 -11.10 -8.14 -12.64
CA SER A 246 -10.73 -9.42 -12.05
C SER A 246 -11.60 -9.77 -10.84
N HIS A 247 -11.83 -11.07 -10.66
CA HIS A 247 -12.51 -11.65 -9.52
C HIS A 247 -11.49 -12.21 -8.52
N ALA A 248 -11.96 -12.69 -7.37
CA ALA A 248 -11.08 -13.38 -6.42
C ALA A 248 -10.51 -14.69 -7.00
N LEU A 249 -11.29 -15.39 -7.83
CA LEU A 249 -10.95 -16.64 -8.49
C LEU A 249 -11.59 -16.68 -9.88
N GLY A 250 -11.01 -17.45 -10.81
CA GLY A 250 -11.59 -17.68 -12.14
C GLY A 250 -11.50 -16.49 -13.11
N SER A 251 -10.64 -15.50 -12.84
CA SER A 251 -10.42 -14.36 -13.72
C SER A 251 -9.81 -14.77 -15.04
N ARG A 252 -10.24 -14.12 -16.12
CA ARG A 252 -9.64 -14.27 -17.45
C ARG A 252 -8.38 -13.41 -17.56
N LEU A 253 -7.43 -13.85 -18.38
CA LEU A 253 -6.15 -13.16 -18.58
C LEU A 253 -6.30 -11.68 -19.03
N PRO A 254 -7.24 -11.30 -19.92
CA PRO A 254 -7.46 -9.90 -20.25
C PRO A 254 -7.83 -9.02 -19.06
N ALA A 255 -8.71 -9.51 -18.17
CA ALA A 255 -9.12 -8.79 -16.96
C ALA A 255 -7.94 -8.62 -16.00
N LEU A 256 -7.13 -9.68 -15.80
CA LEU A 256 -5.91 -9.62 -14.99
C LEU A 256 -4.91 -8.60 -15.53
N ASN A 257 -4.68 -8.58 -16.85
CA ASN A 257 -3.76 -7.63 -17.46
C ASN A 257 -4.28 -6.19 -17.35
N GLN A 258 -5.57 -5.97 -17.56
CA GLN A 258 -6.19 -4.66 -17.40
C GLN A 258 -5.97 -4.10 -15.99
N ASP A 259 -6.24 -4.91 -14.97
CA ASP A 259 -6.12 -4.49 -13.58
C ASP A 259 -4.67 -4.35 -13.12
N TYR A 260 -3.75 -5.17 -13.65
CA TYR A 260 -2.31 -4.97 -13.48
C TYR A 260 -1.88 -3.58 -13.97
N HIS A 261 -2.30 -3.21 -15.19
CA HIS A 261 -1.95 -1.91 -15.77
C HIS A 261 -2.63 -0.76 -15.04
N LEU A 262 -3.84 -0.96 -14.52
CA LEU A 262 -4.51 -0.01 -13.63
C LEU A 262 -3.70 0.22 -12.35
N GLY A 263 -3.25 -0.84 -11.67
CA GLY A 263 -2.39 -0.74 -10.50
C GLY A 263 -1.11 0.04 -10.77
N ARG A 264 -0.44 -0.24 -11.90
CA ARG A 264 0.74 0.54 -12.34
C ARG A 264 0.44 2.03 -12.56
N ARG A 265 -0.73 2.38 -13.12
CA ARG A 265 -1.15 3.78 -13.30
C ARG A 265 -1.39 4.46 -11.95
N CYS A 266 -2.11 3.80 -11.04
CA CYS A 266 -2.35 4.32 -9.68
C CYS A 266 -1.03 4.55 -8.92
N ALA A 267 -0.07 3.64 -9.04
CA ALA A 267 1.26 3.83 -8.44
C ALA A 267 2.02 5.02 -9.03
N ARG A 268 2.02 5.22 -10.35
CA ARG A 268 2.64 6.42 -10.95
C ARG A 268 1.99 7.71 -10.46
N TYR A 269 0.67 7.73 -10.36
CA TYR A 269 -0.04 8.87 -9.80
C TYR A 269 0.36 9.13 -8.35
N PHE A 270 0.37 8.09 -7.50
CA PHE A 270 0.83 8.18 -6.12
C PHE A 270 2.27 8.70 -6.02
N LEU A 271 3.18 8.17 -6.85
CA LEU A 271 4.57 8.60 -6.90
C LEU A 271 4.69 10.08 -7.25
N SER A 272 3.86 10.59 -8.17
CA SER A 272 3.84 12.00 -8.54
C SER A 272 3.19 12.90 -7.48
N ALA A 273 2.12 12.44 -6.84
CA ALA A 273 1.25 13.29 -6.02
C ALA A 273 1.62 13.28 -4.52
N ALA A 274 2.07 12.14 -3.98
CA ALA A 274 2.14 11.92 -2.54
C ALA A 274 3.48 11.35 -2.05
N SER A 275 4.34 10.80 -2.92
CA SER A 275 5.58 10.15 -2.47
C SER A 275 6.55 11.05 -1.68
N HIS A 276 6.53 12.36 -1.94
CA HIS A 276 7.38 13.32 -1.26
C HIS A 276 7.09 13.45 0.25
N TRP A 277 5.93 12.97 0.72
CA TRP A 277 5.60 12.90 2.16
C TRP A 277 6.23 11.70 2.88
N LEU A 278 6.76 10.74 2.13
CA LEU A 278 7.35 9.48 2.62
C LEU A 278 8.88 9.46 2.54
N ILE A 279 9.46 10.43 1.84
CA ILE A 279 10.91 10.56 1.74
C ILE A 279 11.34 11.54 2.84
N PRO A 280 12.35 11.21 3.67
CA PRO A 280 12.90 12.16 4.64
C PRO A 280 13.21 13.48 3.93
N ARG A 281 12.71 14.61 4.43
CA ARG A 281 13.07 15.90 3.86
C ARG A 281 14.57 16.03 4.00
N GLU A 282 15.28 16.47 2.96
CA GLU A 282 16.74 16.67 3.03
C GLU A 282 17.18 17.54 4.22
N LYS A 283 16.27 18.34 4.78
CA LYS A 283 16.45 19.17 5.97
C LYS A 283 16.55 18.38 7.29
N ASP A 284 16.10 17.13 7.33
CA ASP A 284 16.14 16.27 8.52
C ASP A 284 17.44 15.44 8.60
N LYS A 285 18.28 15.48 7.55
CA LYS A 285 19.64 14.96 7.63
C LYS A 285 20.51 16.01 8.33
N PRO A 286 21.16 15.71 9.48
CA PRO A 286 22.14 16.63 10.04
C PRO A 286 23.19 16.92 8.97
N LEU A 287 23.45 18.21 8.72
CA LEU A 287 24.50 18.63 7.80
C LEU A 287 25.77 17.84 8.14
N PRO A 288 26.47 17.24 7.15
CA PRO A 288 27.68 16.50 7.42
C PRO A 288 28.63 17.42 8.18
N TYR A 289 28.99 17.03 9.40
CA TYR A 289 30.00 17.74 10.18
C TYR A 289 31.33 17.58 9.44
N ILE A 290 31.69 18.59 8.64
CA ILE A 290 32.99 18.66 7.98
C ILE A 290 34.01 18.93 9.07
N VAL A 291 34.70 17.88 9.53
CA VAL A 291 35.89 18.05 10.38
C VAL A 291 36.90 18.84 9.56
N PRO A 292 37.37 20.02 10.02
CA PRO A 292 38.41 20.76 9.30
C PRO A 292 39.64 19.87 9.16
N ARG A 293 39.96 19.44 7.94
CA ARG A 293 41.22 18.74 7.68
C ARG A 293 42.37 19.70 7.98
N THR A 294 43.09 19.45 9.08
CA THR A 294 44.36 20.11 9.42
C THR A 294 45.53 19.54 8.58
N THR A 295 45.28 19.21 7.31
CA THR A 295 46.34 18.84 6.39
C THR A 295 46.81 20.09 5.68
N ARG A 296 48.01 20.58 6.02
CA ARG A 296 48.70 21.60 5.21
C ARG A 296 48.82 21.04 3.78
N PRO A 297 48.30 21.71 2.75
CA PRO A 297 48.47 21.26 1.38
C PRO A 297 49.97 21.21 1.05
N LYS A 298 50.44 20.10 0.48
CA LYS A 298 51.78 20.05 -0.12
C LYS A 298 51.85 21.12 -1.20
N ARG A 299 52.97 21.85 -1.26
CA ARG A 299 53.23 22.91 -2.23
C ARG A 299 52.93 22.37 -3.64
N VAL A 300 51.90 22.93 -4.26
CA VAL A 300 51.54 22.63 -5.65
C VAL A 300 52.70 23.09 -6.52
N VAL A 301 53.35 22.15 -7.21
CA VAL A 301 54.27 22.49 -8.29
C VAL A 301 53.39 22.84 -9.48
N VAL A 302 53.33 24.12 -9.83
CA VAL A 302 52.62 24.61 -11.02
C VAL A 302 53.41 24.12 -12.24
N PRO A 303 52.81 23.34 -13.16
CA PRO A 303 53.45 23.03 -14.43
C PRO A 303 53.58 24.32 -15.26
N GLU A 304 54.71 24.51 -15.94
CA GLU A 304 54.92 25.65 -16.85
C GLU A 304 53.83 25.69 -17.93
N GLU A 305 53.26 26.89 -18.15
CA GLU A 305 52.23 27.15 -19.14
C GLU A 305 52.78 26.96 -20.56
N ASN A 306 52.24 25.98 -21.29
CA ASN A 306 52.46 25.85 -22.73
C ASN A 306 51.39 26.69 -23.47
N PRO A 307 51.73 27.70 -24.30
CA PRO A 307 50.77 28.69 -24.81
C PRO A 307 49.75 28.17 -25.85
N GLU A 308 49.78 26.90 -26.23
CA GLU A 308 48.99 26.40 -27.37
C GLU A 308 47.59 25.85 -27.04
N ASN A 309 47.17 25.82 -25.76
CA ASN A 309 45.86 25.26 -25.36
C ASN A 309 44.96 26.26 -24.59
N VAL A 310 44.79 27.47 -25.13
CA VAL A 310 43.72 28.38 -24.67
C VAL A 310 42.47 28.13 -25.52
N VAL A 311 41.53 27.36 -24.98
CA VAL A 311 40.16 27.28 -25.52
C VAL A 311 39.37 28.48 -25.00
N PRO A 312 38.68 29.26 -25.87
CA PRO A 312 37.89 30.41 -25.42
C PRO A 312 36.74 29.97 -24.52
N ILE A 313 36.53 30.69 -23.42
CA ILE A 313 35.30 30.59 -22.63
C ILE A 313 34.17 31.18 -23.48
N ALA A 314 33.41 30.33 -24.16
CA ALA A 314 32.17 30.71 -24.81
C ALA A 314 31.11 30.98 -23.74
N ALA A 315 30.72 32.25 -23.64
CA ALA A 315 29.49 32.66 -23.02
C ALA A 315 28.31 32.14 -23.85
N GLU A 316 27.50 31.26 -23.26
CA GLU A 316 26.04 31.13 -23.49
C GLU A 316 25.55 29.88 -22.75
N ALA A 317 24.94 30.08 -21.57
CA ALA A 317 24.15 29.05 -20.92
C ALA A 317 22.74 29.07 -21.57
N GLY A 318 22.45 28.05 -22.38
CA GLY A 318 21.11 27.82 -22.91
C GLY A 318 20.09 27.49 -21.80
N PRO A 319 18.79 27.77 -22.01
CA PRO A 319 17.79 27.57 -20.97
C PRO A 319 17.57 26.09 -20.70
N VAL A 320 17.55 25.75 -19.40
CA VAL A 320 17.16 24.45 -18.86
C VAL A 320 15.77 24.10 -19.40
N GLU A 321 15.66 23.00 -20.16
CA GLU A 321 14.37 22.41 -20.51
C GLU A 321 13.63 22.02 -19.22
N GLN A 322 12.71 22.89 -18.80
CA GLN A 322 11.64 22.49 -17.90
C GLN A 322 10.83 21.41 -18.63
N ILE A 323 10.77 20.22 -18.03
CA ILE A 323 9.85 19.17 -18.47
C ILE A 323 8.43 19.69 -18.18
N ILE A 324 7.84 20.37 -19.16
CA ILE A 324 6.44 20.77 -19.16
C ILE A 324 5.65 19.52 -19.51
N LEU A 325 4.97 18.94 -18.52
CA LEU A 325 4.00 17.88 -18.74
C LEU A 325 2.87 18.41 -19.63
N ASP A 326 2.61 17.71 -20.73
CA ASP A 326 1.57 18.02 -21.71
C ASP A 326 0.18 18.10 -21.02
N PRO A 327 -0.56 19.22 -21.13
CA PRO A 327 -1.90 19.38 -20.59
C PRO A 327 -2.89 18.30 -21.03
N ALA A 328 -2.68 17.67 -22.20
CA ALA A 328 -3.51 16.57 -22.68
C ALA A 328 -3.40 15.31 -21.80
N VAL A 329 -2.23 15.10 -21.18
CA VAL A 329 -2.02 14.01 -20.21
C VAL A 329 -2.81 14.27 -18.93
N LEU A 330 -2.97 15.54 -18.50
CA LEU A 330 -3.77 15.90 -17.33
C LEU A 330 -5.28 15.69 -17.55
N THR A 331 -5.79 15.94 -18.75
CA THR A 331 -7.23 15.83 -19.04
C THR A 331 -7.75 14.39 -19.10
N ASP A 332 -6.93 13.42 -19.52
CA ASP A 332 -7.31 12.00 -19.47
C ASP A 332 -7.11 11.38 -18.07
N ILE A 333 -6.27 11.98 -17.22
CA ILE A 333 -6.01 11.53 -15.84
C ILE A 333 -7.19 11.83 -14.90
N VAL A 334 -7.91 12.93 -15.12
CA VAL A 334 -9.12 13.28 -14.36
C VAL A 334 -10.32 12.40 -14.74
N ALA A 335 -10.33 11.84 -15.95
CA ALA A 335 -11.44 11.02 -16.44
C ALA A 335 -11.47 9.57 -15.88
N ASP A 336 -10.33 9.04 -15.41
CA ASP A 336 -10.21 7.64 -14.96
C ASP A 336 -9.74 7.46 -13.49
N GLY A 337 -9.63 8.56 -12.73
CA GLY A 337 -9.92 8.62 -11.28
C GLY A 337 -9.15 7.70 -10.32
N GLY A 338 -7.83 7.58 -10.41
CA GLY A 338 -7.04 7.02 -9.31
C GLY A 338 -6.95 8.03 -8.15
N MET A 339 -7.80 7.92 -7.14
CA MET A 339 -7.81 8.85 -6.01
C MET A 339 -6.80 8.41 -4.94
N VAL A 340 -5.83 9.26 -4.62
CA VAL A 340 -5.11 9.19 -3.34
C VAL A 340 -5.95 9.95 -2.33
N ARG A 341 -6.50 9.27 -1.32
CA ARG A 341 -7.14 9.93 -0.17
C ARG A 341 -6.09 10.07 0.92
N ALA A 342 -5.77 11.30 1.29
CA ALA A 342 -5.16 11.59 2.57
C ALA A 342 -6.30 11.81 3.56
N ALA A 343 -6.33 11.07 4.68
CA ALA A 343 -7.21 11.41 5.78
C ALA A 343 -6.80 12.78 6.36
N ALA A 344 -7.79 13.56 6.81
CA ALA A 344 -7.74 15.01 7.00
C ALA A 344 -6.46 15.53 7.70
N PHE A 345 -5.73 16.39 7.02
CA PHE A 345 -4.66 17.18 7.62
C PHE A 345 -5.29 18.32 8.44
N ASN A 346 -5.02 18.38 9.74
CA ASN A 346 -5.05 19.66 10.46
C ASN A 346 -3.77 20.41 10.08
N ASP A 347 -3.78 21.11 8.95
CA ASP A 347 -2.67 21.94 8.51
C ASP A 347 -2.73 23.28 9.27
N GLU A 348 -2.30 23.30 10.54
CA GLU A 348 -1.84 24.54 11.14
C GLU A 348 -0.48 24.88 10.52
N SER A 349 -0.54 25.58 9.39
CA SER A 349 0.64 26.07 8.70
C SER A 349 1.47 27.00 9.62
N PRO A 350 2.79 26.79 9.78
CA PRO A 350 3.63 27.62 10.65
C PRO A 350 4.07 28.95 9.99
N TYR A 351 3.38 29.42 8.95
CA TYR A 351 3.67 30.72 8.35
C TYR A 351 2.76 31.80 8.96
N PRO A 352 3.32 32.81 9.66
CA PRO A 352 2.52 33.94 10.12
C PRO A 352 1.95 34.66 8.89
N ALA A 353 0.63 34.81 8.85
CA ALA A 353 -0.05 35.66 7.90
C ALA A 353 0.65 37.03 7.88
N LYS A 354 1.11 37.44 6.70
CA LYS A 354 1.70 38.78 6.52
C LYS A 354 0.65 39.82 6.92
N SER A 355 0.93 40.44 8.06
CA SER A 355 0.40 41.72 8.54
C SER A 355 0.18 42.69 7.37
N SER A 356 -1.07 43.09 7.16
CA SER A 356 -1.41 44.31 6.42
C SER A 356 -1.30 45.49 7.39
N ALA A 357 -0.28 46.32 7.17
CA ALA A 357 -0.10 47.58 7.89
C ALA A 357 -1.29 48.55 7.67
N PRO A 358 -1.60 49.43 8.64
CA PRO A 358 -2.81 50.25 8.62
C PRO A 358 -2.69 51.43 7.65
N LYS A 359 -3.82 51.76 7.00
CA LYS A 359 -3.96 52.96 6.15
C LYS A 359 -3.84 54.24 6.99
N PRO A 360 -3.21 55.31 6.47
CA PRO A 360 -3.23 56.61 7.15
C PRO A 360 -4.57 57.31 6.94
N GLU A 361 -5.08 57.89 8.04
CA GLU A 361 -6.26 58.77 8.09
C GLU A 361 -6.02 60.09 7.34
N ALA A 362 -7.11 60.65 6.80
CA ALA A 362 -7.22 62.05 6.43
C ALA A 362 -8.52 62.63 7.04
N PRO A 363 -8.58 63.95 7.33
CA PRO A 363 -9.25 64.47 8.52
C PRO A 363 -10.70 64.94 8.30
N ALA A 364 -11.35 65.15 9.45
CA ALA A 364 -12.76 65.40 9.70
C ALA A 364 -13.39 66.66 9.08
N LYS A 365 -14.71 66.58 8.87
CA LYS A 365 -15.73 67.65 9.00
C LYS A 365 -16.99 67.00 9.58
N ALA A 366 -17.31 67.19 10.85
CA ALA A 366 -18.07 68.30 11.45
C ALA A 366 -19.60 68.18 11.23
N GLU A 367 -20.27 67.79 12.34
CA GLU A 367 -21.60 68.17 12.85
C GLU A 367 -22.85 68.11 11.95
N ASP A 368 -23.90 67.39 12.37
CA ASP A 368 -25.05 68.00 13.07
C ASP A 368 -25.99 66.93 13.69
N LYS A 369 -26.78 67.39 14.67
CA LYS A 369 -27.56 66.72 15.71
C LYS A 369 -28.90 66.11 15.27
N ARG A 370 -29.40 65.17 16.11
CA ARG A 370 -30.79 64.97 16.66
C ARG A 370 -31.00 63.46 16.91
N SER A 371 -31.01 62.99 18.16
CA SER A 371 -32.09 62.94 19.17
C SER A 371 -33.26 62.00 18.83
N ASP A 372 -33.63 61.21 19.86
CA ASP A 372 -34.87 60.45 20.08
C ASP A 372 -34.96 59.09 19.32
N GLY A 373 -35.32 57.95 19.90
CA GLY A 373 -35.74 57.57 21.25
C GLY A 373 -36.27 56.11 21.21
N GLU A 374 -36.27 55.46 22.38
CA GLU A 374 -37.14 54.34 22.82
C GLU A 374 -37.04 52.92 22.20
N ASN A 375 -36.62 51.98 23.08
CA ASN A 375 -37.27 50.72 23.47
C ASN A 375 -38.18 49.99 22.47
N LEU A 376 -37.75 48.79 22.04
CA LEU A 376 -38.35 47.48 22.38
C LEU A 376 -37.48 46.32 21.89
#